data_AF-A0A0D6AST6-F1
#
_entry.id   AF-A0A0D6AST6-F1
#
_cell.length_a   1.000
_cell.length_b   1.000
_cell.length_c   1.000
_cell.angle_alpha   90.00
_cell.angle_beta   90.00
_cell.angle_gamma   90.00
#
_symmetry.space_group_name_H-M   'P 1'
#
loop_
_entity.id
_entity.type
_entity.pdbx_description
1 polymer ?
#
loop_
_entity_poly.entity_id
_entity_poly.type
_entity_poly.pdbx_seq_one_letter_code
_entity_poly.pdbx_strand_id
1 'polypeptide(L)'
;MFGLFWIVGGIFTLKAARESEFMDTCLEQLEQKKVDRLVSNFMFIGGFLTLLSGIGLLINSDTVIIILLILSISQFIYFDIKKKKFNQAKSEEEREEYSIKSSTYNAFITTIYITIIVAIKILIKNIWQIPD
;
A
#
# COMPACT_ATOMS: atom_id res chain seq x y z
N MET A 1 -4.30 14.04 -14.45
CA MET A 1 -4.06 14.63 -13.11
C MET A 1 -3.96 13.59 -12.01
N PHE A 2 -4.91 12.65 -11.89
CA PHE A 2 -4.93 11.69 -10.77
C PHE A 2 -3.65 10.83 -10.65
N GLY A 3 -3.08 10.38 -11.77
CA GLY A 3 -1.79 9.66 -11.76
C GLY A 3 -0.62 10.44 -11.13
N LEU A 4 -0.60 11.78 -11.23
CA LEU A 4 0.44 12.60 -10.60
C LEU A 4 0.31 12.61 -9.08
N PHE A 5 -0.92 12.79 -8.55
CA PHE A 5 -1.17 12.69 -7.10
C PHE A 5 -0.78 11.31 -6.57
N TRP A 6 -1.06 10.27 -7.34
CA TRP A 6 -0.72 8.90 -7.00
C TRP A 6 0.79 8.67 -6.96
N ILE A 7 1.53 9.17 -7.94
CA ILE A 7 3.01 9.14 -7.95
C ILE A 7 3.58 9.85 -6.72
N VAL A 8 3.08 11.06 -6.42
CA VAL A 8 3.51 11.84 -5.26
C VAL A 8 3.27 11.07 -3.96
N GLY A 9 2.09 10.45 -3.80
CA GLY A 9 1.79 9.58 -2.67
C GLY A 9 2.76 8.39 -2.54
N GLY A 10 3.11 7.77 -3.66
CA GLY A 10 4.12 6.70 -3.71
C GLY A 10 5.50 7.16 -3.25
N ILE A 11 5.97 8.33 -3.72
CA ILE A 11 7.25 8.92 -3.31
C ILE A 11 7.27 9.21 -1.81
N PHE A 12 6.21 9.82 -1.27
CA PHE A 12 6.12 10.10 0.17
C PHE A 12 6.13 8.82 0.99
N THR A 13 5.42 7.78 0.54
CA THR A 13 5.38 6.49 1.23
C THR A 13 6.76 5.81 1.22
N LEU A 14 7.48 5.86 0.10
CA LEU A 14 8.85 5.36 0.01
C LEU A 14 9.82 6.13 0.91
N LYS A 15 9.66 7.45 1.01
CA LYS A 15 10.45 8.27 1.94
C LYS A 15 10.16 7.87 3.39
N ALA A 16 8.90 7.71 3.75
CA ALA A 16 8.48 7.23 5.07
C ALA A 16 9.00 5.81 5.37
N ALA A 17 9.06 4.94 4.36
CA ALA A 17 9.64 3.59 4.52
C ALA A 17 11.11 3.65 4.92
N ARG A 18 11.91 4.52 4.29
CA ARG A 18 13.32 4.74 4.64
C ARG A 18 13.49 5.33 6.03
N GLU A 19 12.64 6.29 6.40
CA GLU A 19 12.65 6.88 7.74
C GLU A 19 12.28 5.83 8.81
N SER A 20 11.31 4.96 8.52
CA SER A 20 10.95 3.83 9.38
C SER A 20 12.10 2.84 9.52
N GLU A 21 12.76 2.46 8.43
CA GLU A 21 13.89 1.53 8.45
C GLU A 21 15.09 2.09 9.24
N PHE A 22 15.34 3.40 9.13
CA PHE A 22 16.37 4.07 9.94
C PHE A 22 16.02 4.01 11.44
N MET A 23 14.78 4.29 11.80
CA MET A 23 14.31 4.23 13.19
C MET A 23 14.40 2.80 13.74
N ASP A 24 13.95 1.80 12.97
CA ASP A 24 14.05 0.39 13.33
C ASP A 24 15.51 0.00 13.61
N THR A 25 16.46 0.48 12.80
CA THR A 25 17.89 0.23 12.97
C THR A 25 18.45 0.91 14.23
N CYS A 26 18.03 2.13 14.54
CA CYS A 26 18.43 2.81 15.77
C CYS A 26 17.91 2.07 17.02
N LEU A 27 16.65 1.61 16.99
CA LEU A 27 16.06 0.83 18.07
C LEU A 27 16.79 -0.51 18.26
N GLU A 28 17.13 -1.21 17.17
CA GLU A 28 17.92 -2.45 17.23
C GLU A 28 19.28 -2.23 17.93
N GLN A 29 19.92 -1.08 17.72
CA GLN A 29 21.20 -0.73 18.36
C GLN A 29 21.05 -0.38 19.84
N LEU A 30 19.97 0.32 20.20
CA LEU A 30 19.71 0.74 21.58
C LEU A 30 19.26 -0.42 22.47
N GLU A 31 18.35 -1.26 21.96
CA GLU A 31 17.74 -2.34 22.74
C GLU A 31 18.49 -3.68 22.61
N GLN A 32 19.47 -3.77 21.71
CA GLN A 32 20.18 -5.02 21.35
C GLN A 32 19.23 -6.17 20.98
N LYS A 33 18.02 -5.83 20.52
CA LYS A 33 16.95 -6.76 20.17
C LYS A 33 16.54 -6.52 18.72
N LYS A 34 16.21 -7.60 18.00
CA LYS A 34 15.65 -7.49 16.64
C LYS A 34 14.28 -6.82 16.68
N VAL A 35 14.12 -5.79 15.86
CA VAL A 35 12.85 -5.06 15.66
C VAL A 35 12.07 -5.69 14.51
N ASP A 36 10.75 -5.69 14.61
CA ASP A 36 9.88 -6.17 13.54
C ASP A 36 9.81 -5.18 12.37
N ARG A 37 10.49 -5.50 11.27
CA ARG A 37 10.54 -4.67 10.05
C ARG A 37 9.29 -4.78 9.16
N LEU A 38 8.17 -5.32 9.67
CA LEU A 38 6.93 -5.46 8.92
C LEU A 38 6.44 -4.12 8.36
N VAL A 39 6.50 -3.05 9.16
CA VAL A 39 5.99 -1.73 8.78
C VAL A 39 6.84 -1.11 7.68
N SER A 40 8.16 -1.07 7.84
CA SER A 40 9.09 -0.54 6.85
C SER A 40 9.01 -1.30 5.52
N ASN A 41 8.99 -2.65 5.57
CA ASN A 41 8.83 -3.49 4.38
C ASN A 41 7.48 -3.25 3.68
N PHE A 42 6.39 -3.15 4.43
CA PHE A 42 5.07 -2.87 3.86
C PHE A 42 5.01 -1.49 3.20
N MET A 43 5.53 -0.45 3.87
CA MET A 43 5.59 0.90 3.30
C MET A 43 6.44 0.92 2.03
N PHE A 44 7.55 0.18 1.99
CA PHE A 44 8.39 0.09 0.80
C PHE A 44 7.64 -0.55 -0.37
N ILE A 45 7.07 -1.75 -0.18
CA ILE A 45 6.32 -2.47 -1.21
C ILE A 45 5.11 -1.64 -1.66
N GLY A 46 4.32 -1.14 -0.71
CA GLY A 46 3.14 -0.32 -0.97
C GLY A 46 3.49 0.97 -1.71
N GLY A 47 4.55 1.68 -1.28
CA GLY A 47 5.02 2.90 -1.93
C GLY A 47 5.51 2.65 -3.35
N PHE A 48 6.25 1.56 -3.59
CA PHE A 48 6.72 1.18 -4.92
C PHE A 48 5.57 0.82 -5.86
N LEU A 49 4.64 -0.02 -5.41
CA LEU A 49 3.45 -0.39 -6.19
C LEU A 49 2.52 0.80 -6.43
N THR A 50 2.41 1.72 -5.47
CA THR A 50 1.68 2.99 -5.63
C THR A 50 2.36 3.82 -6.72
N LEU A 51 3.68 3.99 -6.68
CA LEU A 51 4.40 4.75 -7.71
C LEU A 51 4.22 4.14 -9.11
N LEU A 52 4.38 2.84 -9.25
CA LEU A 52 4.19 2.14 -10.53
C LEU A 52 2.76 2.25 -11.05
N SER A 53 1.76 2.05 -10.19
CA SER A 53 0.36 2.22 -10.59
C SER A 53 0.05 3.67 -10.96
N GLY A 54 0.68 4.65 -10.31
CA GLY A 54 0.55 6.07 -10.65
C GLY A 54 1.10 6.38 -12.04
N ILE A 55 2.24 5.82 -12.40
CA ILE A 55 2.79 5.90 -13.76
C ILE A 55 1.84 5.24 -14.76
N GLY A 56 1.35 4.02 -14.46
CA GLY A 56 0.40 3.31 -15.32
C GLY A 56 -0.89 4.10 -15.56
N LEU A 57 -1.41 4.75 -14.52
CA LEU A 57 -2.57 5.65 -14.60
C LEU A 57 -2.27 6.89 -15.43
N LEU A 58 -1.06 7.45 -15.32
CA LEU A 58 -0.65 8.65 -16.06
C LEU A 58 -0.56 8.39 -17.58
N ILE A 59 -0.02 7.24 -17.97
CA ILE A 59 0.10 6.83 -19.38
C ILE A 59 -1.15 6.09 -19.88
N ASN A 60 -2.20 5.99 -19.06
CA ASN A 60 -3.47 5.35 -19.38
C ASN A 60 -3.35 3.87 -19.82
N SER A 61 -2.35 3.14 -19.28
CA SER A 61 -2.08 1.75 -19.62
C SER A 61 -3.09 0.81 -18.97
N ASP A 62 -3.66 -0.12 -19.74
CA ASP A 62 -4.62 -1.10 -19.22
C ASP A 62 -3.94 -2.12 -18.28
N THR A 63 -2.63 -2.34 -18.43
CA THR A 63 -1.83 -3.20 -17.54
C THR A 63 -1.78 -2.69 -16.09
N VAL A 64 -2.13 -1.42 -15.87
CA VAL A 64 -2.18 -0.82 -14.52
C VAL A 64 -3.11 -1.57 -13.57
N ILE A 65 -4.15 -2.25 -14.09
CA ILE A 65 -5.08 -3.02 -13.28
C ILE A 65 -4.36 -4.14 -12.51
N ILE A 66 -3.36 -4.79 -13.13
CA ILE A 66 -2.58 -5.85 -12.49
C ILE A 66 -1.79 -5.29 -11.31
N ILE A 67 -1.17 -4.11 -11.49
CA ILE A 67 -0.39 -3.45 -10.44
C ILE A 67 -1.29 -3.03 -9.28
N LEU A 68 -2.48 -2.49 -9.57
CA LEU A 68 -3.48 -2.10 -8.57
C LEU A 68 -4.03 -3.30 -7.78
N LEU A 69 -4.21 -4.46 -8.43
CA LEU A 69 -4.59 -5.70 -7.76
C LEU A 69 -3.49 -6.21 -6.82
N ILE A 70 -2.23 -6.21 -7.28
CA ILE A 70 -1.08 -6.60 -6.44
C ILE A 70 -0.95 -5.64 -5.24
N LEU A 71 -1.14 -4.32 -5.45
CA LEU A 71 -1.17 -3.32 -4.38
C LEU A 71 -2.26 -3.66 -3.37
N SER A 72 -3.49 -3.91 -3.82
CA SER A 72 -4.62 -4.27 -2.95
C SER A 72 -4.35 -5.55 -2.14
N ILE A 73 -3.79 -6.58 -2.78
CA ILE A 73 -3.42 -7.85 -2.12
C ILE A 73 -2.36 -7.62 -1.06
N SER A 74 -1.32 -6.83 -1.33
CA SER A 74 -0.28 -6.53 -0.34
C SER A 74 -0.82 -5.78 0.88
N GLN A 75 -1.75 -4.84 0.67
CA GLN A 75 -2.49 -4.16 1.74
C GLN A 75 -3.33 -5.12 2.57
N PHE A 76 -4.01 -6.08 1.92
CA PHE A 76 -4.80 -7.10 2.61
C PHE A 76 -3.93 -8.02 3.47
N ILE A 77 -2.80 -8.49 2.94
CA ILE A 77 -1.83 -9.32 3.69
C ILE A 77 -1.34 -8.56 4.92
N TYR A 78 -0.97 -7.28 4.77
CA TYR A 78 -0.53 -6.46 5.89
C TYR A 78 -1.60 -6.32 6.97
N PHE A 79 -2.86 -6.07 6.60
CA PHE A 79 -3.97 -5.98 7.55
C PHE A 79 -4.22 -7.31 8.27
N ASP A 80 -4.14 -8.44 7.58
CA ASP A 80 -4.29 -9.75 8.20
C ASP A 80 -3.18 -10.00 9.24
N ILE A 81 -1.92 -9.68 8.90
CA ILE A 81 -0.78 -9.82 9.83
C ILE A 81 -0.98 -8.89 11.04
N LYS A 82 -1.28 -7.59 10.83
CA LYS A 82 -1.51 -6.63 11.93
C LYS A 82 -2.68 -7.06 12.82
N LYS A 83 -3.78 -7.51 12.23
CA LYS A 83 -4.95 -8.03 12.99
C LYS A 83 -4.59 -9.26 13.83
N LYS A 84 -3.82 -10.20 13.28
CA LYS A 84 -3.32 -11.37 14.03
C LYS A 84 -2.45 -10.95 15.22
N LYS A 85 -1.51 -10.03 15.01
CA LYS A 85 -0.63 -9.52 16.08
C LYS A 85 -1.41 -8.73 17.13
N PHE A 86 -2.35 -7.89 16.72
CA PHE A 86 -3.26 -7.16 17.62
C PHE A 86 -4.04 -8.11 18.55
N ASN A 87 -4.57 -9.21 18.00
CA ASN A 87 -5.30 -10.20 18.79
C ASN A 87 -4.41 -11.02 19.74
N GLN A 88 -3.11 -11.15 19.42
CA GLN A 88 -2.13 -11.88 20.22
C GLN A 88 -1.42 -10.99 21.26
N ALA A 89 -1.55 -9.67 21.15
CA ALA A 89 -0.93 -8.70 22.04
C ALA A 89 -1.37 -8.91 23.49
N LYS A 90 -0.37 -8.90 24.39
CA LYS A 90 -0.57 -9.15 25.83
C LYS A 90 -0.65 -7.88 26.65
N SER A 91 -0.19 -6.76 26.11
CA SER A 91 -0.26 -5.44 26.73
C SER A 91 -1.05 -4.45 25.86
N GLU A 92 -1.50 -3.37 26.48
CA GLU A 92 -2.17 -2.28 25.75
C GLU A 92 -1.19 -1.56 24.82
N GLU A 93 0.07 -1.41 25.23
CA GLU A 93 1.14 -0.85 24.41
C GLU A 93 1.38 -1.65 23.12
N GLU A 94 1.42 -2.99 23.21
CA GLU A 94 1.51 -3.85 22.02
C GLU A 94 0.27 -3.72 21.13
N ARG A 95 -0.93 -3.56 21.70
CA ARG A 95 -2.16 -3.35 20.92
C ARG A 95 -2.13 -2.04 20.15
N GLU A 96 -1.68 -0.96 20.79
CA GLU A 96 -1.52 0.33 20.12
C GLU A 96 -0.52 0.23 18.95
N GLU A 97 0.60 -0.47 19.14
CA GLU A 97 1.59 -0.70 18.08
C GLU A 97 1.03 -1.46 16.88
N TYR A 98 0.17 -2.46 17.12
CA TYR A 98 -0.46 -3.27 16.08
C TYR A 98 -1.77 -2.70 15.54
N SER A 99 -2.24 -1.57 16.07
CA SER A 99 -3.41 -0.88 15.54
C SER A 99 -3.17 -0.37 14.12
N ILE A 100 -4.20 -0.49 13.27
CA ILE A 100 -4.13 0.03 11.90
C ILE A 100 -4.42 1.53 11.94
N LYS A 101 -3.45 2.34 11.51
CA LYS A 101 -3.62 3.78 11.38
C LYS A 101 -4.71 4.12 10.36
N SER A 102 -5.54 5.12 10.66
CA SER A 102 -6.63 5.55 9.77
C SER A 102 -6.12 5.99 8.39
N SER A 103 -4.94 6.60 8.31
CA SER A 103 -4.30 6.96 7.04
C SER A 103 -4.03 5.73 6.15
N THR A 104 -3.55 4.63 6.73
CA THR A 104 -3.31 3.37 6.02
C THR A 104 -4.62 2.76 5.53
N TYR A 105 -5.67 2.78 6.36
CA TYR A 105 -7.00 2.31 5.97
C TYR A 105 -7.59 3.15 4.83
N ASN A 106 -7.51 4.48 4.92
CA ASN A 106 -7.97 5.39 3.88
C ASN A 106 -7.21 5.16 2.56
N ALA A 107 -5.90 4.91 2.62
CA ALA A 107 -5.10 4.57 1.45
C ALA A 107 -5.62 3.27 0.79
N PHE A 108 -5.92 2.23 1.56
CA PHE A 108 -6.52 1.00 1.05
C PHE A 108 -7.87 1.24 0.37
N ILE A 109 -8.78 1.96 1.02
CA ILE A 109 -10.09 2.29 0.45
C ILE A 109 -9.94 3.06 -0.87
N THR A 110 -9.00 4.00 -0.92
CA THR A 110 -8.68 4.73 -2.14
C THR A 110 -8.17 3.78 -3.23
N THR A 111 -7.26 2.85 -2.92
CA THR A 111 -6.81 1.80 -3.87
C THR A 111 -7.97 1.02 -4.44
N ILE A 112 -8.93 0.59 -3.60
CA ILE A 112 -10.10 -0.17 -4.05
C ILE A 112 -10.97 0.66 -5.02
N TYR A 113 -11.28 1.91 -4.68
CA TYR A 113 -12.06 2.78 -5.56
C TYR A 113 -11.40 2.96 -6.93
N ILE A 114 -10.09 3.20 -6.96
CA ILE A 114 -9.36 3.40 -8.20
C ILE A 114 -9.28 2.11 -9.02
N THR A 115 -9.11 0.97 -8.36
CA THR A 115 -9.15 -0.35 -9.01
C THR A 115 -10.48 -0.57 -9.71
N ILE A 116 -11.60 -0.27 -9.04
CA ILE A 116 -12.95 -0.39 -9.62
C ILE A 116 -13.13 0.55 -10.82
N ILE A 117 -12.71 1.82 -10.70
CA ILE A 117 -12.80 2.80 -11.79
C ILE A 117 -12.02 2.33 -13.03
N VAL A 118 -10.78 1.85 -12.83
CA VAL A 118 -9.96 1.31 -13.92
C VAL A 118 -10.60 0.06 -14.53
N ALA A 119 -11.12 -0.85 -13.71
CA ALA A 119 -11.80 -2.05 -14.20
C ALA A 119 -13.02 -1.70 -15.08
N ILE A 120 -13.87 -0.76 -14.62
CA ILE A 120 -15.02 -0.28 -15.40
C ILE A 120 -14.56 0.35 -16.72
N LYS A 121 -13.52 1.19 -16.70
CA LYS A 121 -12.96 1.78 -17.91
C LYS A 121 -12.53 0.70 -18.92
N ILE A 122 -11.81 -0.32 -18.47
CA ILE A 122 -11.34 -1.43 -19.32
C ILE A 122 -12.55 -2.22 -19.87
N LEU A 123 -13.54 -2.51 -19.04
CA LEU A 123 -14.76 -3.22 -19.48
C LEU A 123 -15.54 -2.44 -20.53
N ILE A 124 -15.77 -1.14 -20.33
CA ILE A 124 -16.45 -0.27 -21.29
C ILE A 124 -15.67 -0.24 -22.60
N LYS A 125 -14.34 -0.06 -22.55
CA LYS A 125 -13.49 -0.07 -23.74
C LYS A 125 -13.64 -1.37 -24.54
N ASN A 126 -13.67 -2.51 -23.86
CA ASN A 126 -13.83 -3.82 -24.52
C ASN A 126 -15.22 -4.02 -25.12
N ILE A 127 -16.28 -3.52 -24.46
CA ILE A 127 -17.67 -3.59 -24.97
C ILE A 127 -17.82 -2.74 -26.24
N TRP A 128 -17.25 -1.53 -26.27
CA TRP A 128 -17.32 -0.65 -27.44
C TRP A 128 -16.38 -1.05 -28.58
N GLN A 129 -15.53 -2.04 -28.38
CA GLN A 129 -14.64 -2.61 -29.41
C GLN A 129 -15.21 -3.87 -30.08
N ILE A 130 -16.45 -4.27 -29.77
CA ILE A 130 -17.15 -5.34 -30.51
C ILE A 130 -17.40 -4.82 -31.94
N PRO A 131 -16.78 -5.41 -32.97
CA PRO A 131 -17.17 -5.11 -34.34
C PRO A 131 -18.53 -5.77 -34.61
N ASP A 132 -19.46 -5.02 -35.21
CA ASP A 132 -20.69 -5.56 -35.82
C ASP A 132 -20.38 -6.64 -36.86
#